data_AF-A0A7J7N460-F1
#
_entry.id   AF-A0A7J7N460-F1
#
_cell.length_a   1.000
_cell.length_b   1.000
_cell.length_c   1.000
_cell.angle_alpha   90.00
_cell.angle_beta   90.00
_cell.angle_gamma   90.00
#
_symmetry.space_group_name_H-M   'P 1'
#
loop_
_entity.id
_entity.type
_entity.pdbx_description
1 polymer ?
#
loop_
_entity_poly.entity_id
_entity_poly.type
_entity_poly.pdbx_seq_one_letter_code
_entity_poly.pdbx_strand_id
1 'polypeptide(L)'
;MQDLQYPLNIDQEYPYVSCITKSHSKVKITNMQFNNIRGTSASKDTIKIVCSKGRPCKGVKLGDINLTYNGAEPASICSSAHISAVGKALSVSCST
;
A
#
# COMPACT_ATOMS: atom_id res chain seq x y z
N MET A 1 -2.93 0.39 16.07
CA MET A 1 -2.93 1.69 15.36
C MET A 1 -4.28 2.33 15.50
N GLN A 2 -4.34 3.65 15.65
CA GLN A 2 -5.59 4.39 15.78
C GLN A 2 -5.49 5.69 14.97
N ASP A 3 -6.47 5.89 14.09
CA ASP A 3 -6.74 7.12 13.33
C ASP A 3 -5.54 7.68 12.54
N LEU A 4 -4.73 6.78 11.97
CA LEU A 4 -3.63 7.16 11.08
C LEU A 4 -4.14 7.43 9.66
N GLN A 5 -3.53 8.37 8.94
CA GLN A 5 -3.98 8.70 7.58
C GLN A 5 -3.81 7.53 6.58
N TYR A 6 -2.66 6.86 6.61
CA TYR A 6 -2.39 5.65 5.80
C TYR A 6 -1.67 4.62 6.68
N PRO A 7 -2.41 3.76 7.41
CA PRO A 7 -1.81 2.76 8.28
C PRO A 7 -0.76 1.84 7.61
N LEU A 8 -0.89 1.60 6.31
CA LEU A 8 0.14 0.96 5.48
C LEU A 8 0.46 1.88 4.29
N ASN A 9 1.70 2.38 4.23
CA ASN A 9 2.14 3.28 3.16
C ASN A 9 3.53 2.90 2.63
N ILE A 10 3.58 2.45 1.37
CA ILE A 10 4.77 2.29 0.57
C ILE A 10 4.67 3.27 -0.59
N ASP A 11 5.60 4.22 -0.67
CA ASP A 11 5.62 5.26 -1.69
C ASP A 11 7.02 5.38 -2.29
N GLN A 12 7.25 4.71 -3.42
CA GLN A 12 8.51 4.78 -4.16
C GLN A 12 8.62 6.02 -5.06
N GLU A 13 7.59 6.85 -5.14
CA GLU A 13 7.61 8.10 -5.90
C GLU A 13 7.80 9.32 -4.97
N TYR A 14 8.27 9.07 -3.73
CA TYR A 14 8.58 10.09 -2.73
C TYR A 14 10.01 10.66 -2.88
N PRO A 15 10.25 11.99 -2.71
CA PRO A 15 9.29 13.09 -2.70
C PRO A 15 9.08 13.67 -4.11
N TYR A 16 7.82 13.93 -4.46
CA TYR A 16 7.40 14.34 -5.81
C TYR A 16 7.64 15.84 -6.15
N VAL A 17 8.38 16.60 -5.33
CA VAL A 17 8.35 18.08 -5.42
C VAL A 17 9.65 18.72 -5.96
N SER A 18 10.80 18.03 -6.01
CA SER A 18 12.05 18.66 -6.47
C SER A 18 12.96 17.83 -7.38
N CYS A 19 12.58 16.60 -7.75
CA CYS A 19 13.33 15.84 -8.75
C CYS A 19 12.93 16.28 -10.17
N ILE A 20 13.62 17.32 -10.66
CA ILE A 20 13.55 17.89 -12.03
C ILE A 20 13.85 16.85 -13.13
N THR A 21 14.36 15.67 -12.75
CA THR A 21 14.46 14.53 -13.65
C THR A 21 13.25 13.62 -13.44
N LYS A 22 12.47 13.39 -14.50
CA LYS A 22 11.33 12.45 -14.59
C LYS A 22 11.73 10.97 -14.33
N SER A 23 12.86 10.72 -13.68
CA SER A 23 13.41 9.39 -13.49
C SER A 23 12.77 8.72 -12.29
N HIS A 24 12.04 7.66 -12.57
CA HIS A 24 11.55 6.67 -11.62
C HIS A 24 12.64 6.23 -10.62
N SER A 25 12.20 5.94 -9.38
CA SER A 25 13.08 5.37 -8.36
C SER A 25 13.85 4.14 -8.88
N LYS A 26 15.17 4.14 -8.62
CA LYS A 26 16.05 3.02 -8.97
C LYS A 26 16.05 1.92 -7.91
N VAL A 27 15.38 2.14 -6.78
CA VAL A 27 15.29 1.18 -5.67
C VAL A 27 14.35 0.06 -6.07
N LYS A 28 14.84 -1.18 -6.00
CA LYS A 28 14.03 -2.37 -6.23
C LYS A 28 13.57 -2.93 -4.88
N ILE A 29 12.26 -2.97 -4.67
CA ILE A 29 11.65 -3.57 -3.49
C ILE A 29 10.99 -4.89 -3.88
N THR A 30 11.31 -5.97 -3.15
CA THR A 30 10.78 -7.31 -3.42
C THR A 30 10.51 -8.07 -2.14
N ASN A 31 9.59 -9.04 -2.21
CA ASN A 31 9.28 -9.99 -1.12
C ASN A 31 8.84 -9.30 0.17
N MET A 32 8.01 -8.26 0.05
CA MET A 32 7.40 -7.62 1.21
C MET A 32 6.27 -8.49 1.75
N GLN A 33 6.21 -8.64 3.07
CA GLN A 33 5.13 -9.32 3.75
C GLN A 33 4.61 -8.46 4.89
N PHE A 34 3.30 -8.24 4.91
CA PHE A 34 2.60 -7.54 5.98
C PHE A 34 1.55 -8.48 6.55
N ASN A 35 1.65 -8.78 7.83
CA ASN A 35 0.78 -9.77 8.49
C ASN A 35 0.15 -9.19 9.76
N ASN A 36 -1.11 -9.57 10.02
CA ASN A 36 -1.82 -9.28 11.28
C ASN A 36 -1.86 -7.79 11.65
N ILE A 37 -2.05 -6.92 10.66
CA ILE A 37 -2.18 -5.48 10.87
C ILE A 37 -3.61 -5.14 11.26
N ARG A 38 -3.80 -4.46 12.39
CA ARG A 38 -5.12 -4.09 12.91
C ARG A 38 -5.17 -2.63 13.37
N GLY A 39 -6.28 -1.96 13.14
CA GLY A 39 -6.50 -0.59 13.62
C GLY A 39 -7.52 0.19 12.82
N THR A 40 -7.61 1.48 13.11
CA THR A 40 -8.47 2.44 12.40
C THR A 40 -7.64 3.41 11.57
N SER A 41 -8.22 3.87 10.47
CA SER A 41 -7.67 4.90 9.59
C SER A 41 -8.48 6.18 9.72
N ALA A 42 -7.81 7.34 9.64
CA ALA A 42 -8.44 8.64 9.48
C ALA A 42 -8.83 8.95 8.02
N SER A 43 -8.30 8.20 7.05
CA SER A 43 -8.64 8.27 5.63
C SER A 43 -9.35 7.00 5.14
N LYS A 44 -10.19 7.14 4.13
CA LYS A 44 -10.80 6.01 3.42
C LYS A 44 -9.74 5.11 2.78
N ASP A 45 -8.67 5.71 2.27
CA ASP A 45 -7.53 5.01 1.70
C ASP A 45 -6.65 4.48 2.83
N THR A 46 -6.93 3.26 3.28
CA THR A 46 -6.25 2.66 4.44
C THR A 46 -4.89 2.05 4.08
N ILE A 47 -4.70 1.71 2.81
CA ILE A 47 -3.49 1.08 2.28
C ILE A 47 -3.05 1.86 1.04
N LYS A 48 -1.80 2.31 1.02
CA LYS A 48 -1.15 2.93 -0.12
C LYS A 48 0.11 2.13 -0.47
N ILE A 49 0.15 1.54 -1.66
CA ILE A 49 1.31 0.81 -2.19
C ILE A 49 1.59 1.33 -3.60
N VAL A 50 2.33 2.43 -3.66
CA VAL A 50 2.76 3.09 -4.90
C VAL A 50 4.19 2.71 -5.17
N CYS A 51 4.39 1.84 -6.14
CA CYS A 51 5.70 1.40 -6.56
C CYS A 51 6.13 2.06 -7.87
N SER A 52 7.43 2.08 -8.08
CA SER A 52 8.04 2.73 -9.22
C SER A 52 7.69 2.03 -10.52
N LYS A 53 7.28 2.76 -11.55
CA LYS A 53 7.04 2.16 -12.89
C LYS A 53 8.33 1.57 -13.48
N GLY A 54 9.48 2.18 -13.21
CA GLY A 54 10.78 1.69 -13.67
C GLY A 54 11.30 0.47 -12.89
N ARG A 55 10.82 0.28 -11.65
CA ARG A 55 11.16 -0.85 -10.77
C ARG A 55 9.92 -1.34 -10.00
N PRO A 56 8.96 -2.00 -10.68
CA PRO A 56 7.73 -2.48 -10.03
C PRO A 56 8.03 -3.40 -8.84
N CYS A 57 7.22 -3.29 -7.78
CA CYS A 57 7.32 -4.16 -6.61
C CYS A 57 6.87 -5.58 -6.96
N LYS A 58 7.63 -6.59 -6.51
CA LYS A 58 7.32 -8.00 -6.74
C LYS A 58 7.22 -8.78 -5.43
N GLY A 59 6.27 -9.71 -5.37
CA GLY A 59 6.07 -10.59 -4.21
C GLY A 59 5.54 -9.85 -2.99
N VAL A 60 4.61 -8.91 -3.18
CA VAL A 60 3.96 -8.20 -2.06
C VAL A 60 2.85 -9.09 -1.51
N LYS A 61 2.93 -9.44 -0.23
CA LYS A 61 1.97 -10.33 0.45
C LYS A 61 1.28 -9.62 1.60
N LEU A 62 -0.05 -9.66 1.61
CA LEU A 62 -0.90 -9.13 2.68
C LEU A 62 -1.62 -10.29 3.36
N GLY A 63 -1.32 -10.55 4.63
CA GLY A 63 -1.93 -11.59 5.44
C GLY A 63 -2.72 -11.01 6.60
N ASP A 64 -3.99 -11.38 6.75
CA ASP A 64 -4.80 -11.02 7.93
C ASP A 64 -4.79 -9.51 8.27
N ILE A 65 -5.09 -8.68 7.28
CA ILE A 65 -5.15 -7.23 7.40
C ILE A 65 -6.58 -6.79 7.72
N ASN A 66 -6.76 -6.21 8.91
CA ASN A 66 -8.04 -5.70 9.40
C ASN A 66 -7.93 -4.22 9.78
N LEU A 67 -7.99 -3.36 8.75
CA LEU A 67 -8.05 -1.92 8.90
C LEU A 67 -9.48 -1.45 8.62
N THR A 68 -9.98 -0.53 9.43
CA THR A 68 -11.33 0.04 9.27
C THR A 68 -11.29 1.55 9.12
N TYR A 69 -12.30 2.11 8.46
CA TYR A 69 -12.46 3.54 8.30
C TYR A 69 -13.90 3.93 8.66
N ASN A 70 -14.11 4.57 9.82
CA ASN A 70 -15.37 5.20 10.23
C ASN A 70 -16.67 4.42 9.92
N GLY A 71 -16.64 3.09 10.05
CA GLY A 71 -17.79 2.22 9.75
C GLY A 71 -18.15 2.06 8.27
N ALA A 72 -17.34 2.61 7.36
CA ALA A 72 -17.47 2.47 5.92
C ALA A 72 -16.47 1.44 5.35
N GLU A 73 -16.67 1.06 4.09
CA GLU A 73 -15.77 0.14 3.39
C GLU A 73 -14.41 0.83 3.13
N PRO A 74 -13.30 0.26 3.63
CA PRO A 74 -11.97 0.80 3.41
C PRO A 74 -11.51 0.56 1.97
N ALA A 75 -10.70 1.50 1.46
CA ALA A 75 -10.13 1.46 0.12
C ALA A 75 -8.59 1.34 0.16
N SER A 76 -8.03 1.06 -1.01
CA SER A 76 -6.59 0.94 -1.23
C SER A 76 -6.15 1.61 -2.52
N ILE A 77 -5.00 2.29 -2.47
CA ILE A 77 -4.31 2.86 -3.63
C ILE A 77 -3.12 1.97 -3.97
N CYS A 78 -3.08 1.44 -5.19
CA CYS A 78 -1.97 0.61 -5.64
C CYS A 78 -1.48 0.99 -7.04
N SER A 79 -0.16 0.97 -7.24
CA SER A 79 0.44 1.15 -8.56
C SER A 79 1.76 0.37 -8.69
N SER A 80 2.00 -0.19 -9.88
CA SER A 80 3.22 -0.94 -10.22
C SER A 80 3.60 -2.02 -9.19
N ALA A 81 2.61 -2.68 -8.60
CA ALA A 81 2.80 -3.70 -7.57
C ALA A 81 1.82 -4.85 -7.79
N HIS A 82 2.33 -6.08 -7.81
CA HIS A 82 1.49 -7.29 -7.81
C HIS A 82 1.33 -7.77 -6.37
N ILE A 83 0.09 -7.74 -5.88
CA ILE A 83 -0.24 -8.01 -4.47
C ILE A 83 -0.99 -9.34 -4.38
N SER A 84 -0.59 -10.16 -3.42
CA SER A 84 -1.28 -11.40 -3.06
C SER A 84 -1.84 -11.27 -1.65
N ALA A 85 -3.15 -11.39 -1.50
CA ALA A 85 -3.84 -11.34 -0.22
C ALA A 85 -4.22 -12.76 0.25
N VAL A 86 -4.04 -13.03 1.55
CA VAL A 86 -4.43 -14.30 2.19
C VAL A 86 -5.15 -13.99 3.51
N GLY A 87 -6.22 -14.76 3.80
CA GLY A 87 -6.99 -14.60 5.04
C GLY A 87 -7.96 -13.42 5.01
N LYS A 88 -8.28 -12.86 6.17
CA LYS A 88 -9.17 -11.69 6.26
C LYS A 88 -8.39 -10.45 5.83
N ALA A 89 -8.35 -10.19 4.53
CA ALA A 89 -7.91 -8.93 3.95
C ALA A 89 -9.17 -8.13 3.63
N LEU A 90 -9.57 -7.23 4.54
CA LEU A 90 -10.77 -6.40 4.37
C LEU A 90 -10.61 -5.58 3.07
N SER A 91 -11.39 -5.93 2.03
CA SER A 91 -11.58 -5.17 0.78
C SER A 91 -10.32 -4.55 0.14
N VAL A 92 -9.15 -5.20 0.23
CA VAL A 92 -7.92 -4.75 -0.44
C VAL A 92 -7.95 -5.22 -1.90
N SER A 93 -8.79 -4.61 -2.72
CA SER A 93 -8.86 -4.87 -4.15
C SER A 93 -7.82 -4.04 -4.89
N CYS A 94 -6.54 -4.35 -4.66
CA CYS A 94 -5.51 -3.96 -5.62
C CYS A 94 -5.51 -4.99 -6.75
N SER A 95 -6.32 -4.72 -7.77
CA SER A 95 -6.35 -5.50 -9.00
C SER A 95 -4.96 -5.54 -9.63
N THR A 96 -4.51 -6.73 -10.00
CA THR A 96 -3.27 -6.99 -10.75
C THR A 96 -3.28 -6.38 -12.14
#